data_AF-A0A7X6CMQ8-F1
#
_entry.id   AF-A0A7X6CMQ8-F1
#
_cell.length_a   1.000
_cell.length_b   1.000
_cell.length_c   1.000
_cell.angle_alpha   90.00
_cell.angle_beta   90.00
_cell.angle_gamma   90.00
#
_symmetry.space_group_name_H-M   'P 1'
#
loop_
_entity.id
_entity.type
_entity.pdbx_description
1 polymer ?
#
loop_
_entity_poly.entity_id
_entity_poly.type
_entity_poly.pdbx_seq_one_letter_code
_entity_poly.pdbx_strand_id
1 'polypeptide(L)'
;MCKSLAISISHRTANAIICDVRLAIAQKLNRLPLGYFNQNSIGQIKKIMADDAENLEEALGHILPDFVSVTTLVLLTTIYLFTVDWRMTLATLAVFPIALAGQAWSVQAAVKPLYKPFHDSLEDMNSTIVEYVRGMKVVKAFGQTATSYEKYENAVNRYHKIYQDWVWKSLPGLSVFFVGITANIVTILPVGTWLYLSGSIDMSTLILFLVLGLSFNAPLSKLMTILSDGYYMFEGMKRIEGIFNEQVLSVSECDRQPKDSSVEFRNVAFSYNEKQILHDITLPQNKEL
;
A
#
# COMPACT_ATOMS: atom_id res chain seq x y z
N MET A 1 -26.76 -2.98 -15.57
CA MET A 1 -27.06 -4.35 -15.11
C MET A 1 -25.80 -5.21 -15.02
N CYS A 2 -25.01 -5.42 -16.10
CA CYS A 2 -23.79 -6.25 -16.06
C CYS A 2 -22.75 -5.81 -15.01
N LYS A 3 -22.49 -4.50 -14.88
CA LYS A 3 -21.58 -3.96 -13.86
C LYS A 3 -22.01 -4.29 -12.43
N SER A 4 -23.30 -4.19 -12.13
CA SER A 4 -23.84 -4.49 -10.80
C SER A 4 -23.78 -6.00 -10.50
N LEU A 5 -24.01 -6.85 -11.50
CA LEU A 5 -23.88 -8.30 -11.36
C LEU A 5 -22.42 -8.70 -11.10
N ALA A 6 -21.47 -8.13 -11.87
CA ALA A 6 -20.04 -8.37 -11.71
C ALA A 6 -19.55 -7.96 -10.32
N ILE A 7 -19.91 -6.75 -9.86
CA ILE A 7 -19.56 -6.27 -8.52
C ILE A 7 -20.14 -7.18 -7.43
N SER A 8 -21.41 -7.61 -7.58
CA SER A 8 -22.06 -8.48 -6.59
C SER A 8 -21.40 -9.85 -6.47
N ILE A 9 -21.00 -10.44 -7.60
CA ILE A 9 -20.26 -11.72 -7.62
C ILE A 9 -18.86 -11.52 -7.01
N SER A 10 -18.18 -10.42 -7.35
CA SER A 10 -16.86 -10.10 -6.81
C SER A 10 -16.88 -9.96 -5.28
N HIS A 11 -17.84 -9.23 -4.72
CA HIS A 11 -17.96 -9.10 -3.26
C HIS A 11 -18.26 -10.42 -2.56
N ARG A 12 -19.16 -11.25 -3.12
CA ARG A 12 -19.46 -12.56 -2.51
C ARG A 12 -18.22 -13.45 -2.47
N THR A 13 -17.46 -13.44 -3.56
CA THR A 13 -16.23 -14.23 -3.67
C THR A 13 -15.13 -13.67 -2.76
N ALA A 14 -14.94 -12.35 -2.75
CA ALA A 14 -14.00 -11.67 -1.88
C ALA A 14 -14.28 -11.95 -0.39
N ASN A 15 -15.53 -11.83 0.04
CA ASN A 15 -15.94 -12.11 1.42
C ASN A 15 -15.66 -13.54 1.85
N ALA A 16 -15.91 -14.52 0.98
CA ALA A 16 -15.57 -15.91 1.26
C ALA A 16 -14.05 -16.10 1.43
N ILE A 17 -13.25 -15.54 0.51
CA ILE A 17 -11.79 -15.61 0.56
C ILE A 17 -11.25 -14.97 1.85
N ILE A 18 -11.79 -13.85 2.31
CA ILE A 18 -11.32 -13.17 3.52
C ILE A 18 -11.65 -13.98 4.77
N CYS A 19 -12.84 -14.59 4.82
CA CYS A 19 -13.17 -15.51 5.90
C CYS A 19 -12.14 -16.64 5.97
N ASP A 20 -11.82 -17.26 4.83
CA ASP A 20 -10.83 -18.34 4.77
C ASP A 20 -9.42 -17.86 5.16
N VAL A 21 -9.00 -16.69 4.69
CA VAL A 21 -7.70 -16.09 5.05
C VAL A 21 -7.64 -15.79 6.55
N ARG A 22 -8.67 -15.19 7.14
CA ARG A 22 -8.72 -14.89 8.58
C ARG A 22 -8.69 -16.18 9.41
N LEU A 23 -9.42 -17.22 8.99
CA LEU A 23 -9.38 -18.53 9.63
C LEU A 23 -8.00 -19.17 9.52
N ALA A 24 -7.37 -19.11 8.35
CA ALA A 24 -6.03 -19.66 8.13
C ALA A 24 -4.97 -18.92 8.95
N ILE A 25 -5.04 -17.58 9.04
CA ILE A 25 -4.18 -16.77 9.92
C ILE A 25 -4.39 -17.21 11.38
N ALA A 26 -5.63 -17.32 11.85
CA ALA A 26 -5.92 -17.75 13.22
C ALA A 26 -5.37 -19.14 13.54
N GLN A 27 -5.54 -20.10 12.61
CA GLN A 27 -4.98 -21.45 12.74
C GLN A 27 -3.46 -21.46 12.74
N LYS A 28 -2.82 -20.65 11.89
CA LYS A 28 -1.37 -20.51 11.83
C LYS A 28 -0.83 -19.94 13.14
N LEU A 29 -1.41 -18.84 13.64
CA LEU A 29 -1.03 -18.20 14.90
C LEU A 29 -1.08 -19.18 16.07
N ASN A 30 -2.10 -20.04 16.15
CA ASN A 30 -2.20 -21.07 17.21
C ASN A 30 -1.06 -22.10 17.20
N ARG A 31 -0.32 -22.24 16.10
CA ARG A 31 0.79 -23.19 15.95
C ARG A 31 2.17 -22.53 15.98
N LEU A 32 2.23 -21.20 16.07
CA LEU A 32 3.50 -20.47 16.12
C LEU A 32 4.15 -20.57 17.52
N PRO A 33 5.49 -20.58 17.59
CA PRO A 33 6.19 -20.56 18.86
C PRO A 33 5.88 -19.29 19.66
N LEU A 34 5.84 -19.40 20.99
CA LEU A 34 5.66 -18.26 21.90
C LEU A 34 6.65 -17.11 21.64
N GLY A 35 7.86 -17.44 21.16
CA GLY A 35 8.86 -16.46 20.74
C GLY A 35 8.37 -15.47 19.69
N TYR A 36 7.50 -15.89 18.76
CA TYR A 36 6.90 -15.02 17.76
C TYR A 36 6.07 -13.89 18.38
N PHE A 37 5.28 -14.21 19.42
CA PHE A 37 4.43 -13.26 20.13
C PHE A 37 5.22 -12.31 21.04
N ASN A 38 6.44 -12.69 21.43
CA ASN A 38 7.35 -11.78 22.13
C ASN A 38 7.99 -10.75 21.18
N GLN A 39 8.15 -11.10 19.90
CA GLN A 39 8.77 -10.23 18.89
C GLN A 39 7.75 -9.35 18.15
N ASN A 40 6.48 -9.76 18.08
CA ASN A 40 5.43 -9.04 17.37
C ASN A 40 4.36 -8.53 18.34
N SER A 41 4.04 -7.23 18.27
CA SER A 41 3.03 -6.65 19.15
C SER A 41 1.61 -7.16 18.83
N ILE A 42 0.77 -7.27 19.86
CA ILE A 42 -0.66 -7.64 19.71
C ILE A 42 -1.36 -6.67 18.74
N GLY A 43 -0.99 -5.38 18.73
CA GLY A 43 -1.51 -4.38 17.81
C GLY A 43 -1.16 -4.67 16.35
N GLN A 44 0.07 -5.11 16.07
CA GLN A 44 0.51 -5.50 14.74
C GLN A 44 -0.24 -6.75 14.24
N ILE A 45 -0.39 -7.76 15.10
CA ILE A 45 -1.15 -8.97 14.75
C ILE A 45 -2.62 -8.62 14.48
N LYS A 46 -3.23 -7.75 15.31
CA LYS A 46 -4.60 -7.27 15.11
C LYS A 46 -4.74 -6.53 13.78
N LYS A 47 -3.80 -5.65 13.44
CA LYS A 47 -3.79 -4.93 12.16
C LYS A 47 -3.76 -5.92 10.99
N ILE A 48 -2.94 -6.96 11.05
CA ILE A 48 -2.86 -7.95 9.97
C ILE A 48 -4.17 -8.73 9.83
N MET A 49 -4.75 -9.15 10.96
CA MET A 49 -5.97 -9.97 10.97
C MET A 49 -7.25 -9.19 10.62
N ALA A 50 -7.34 -7.92 11.02
CA ALA A 50 -8.49 -7.08 10.77
C ALA A 50 -8.27 -6.27 9.48
N ASP A 51 -7.41 -5.26 9.54
CA ASP A 51 -7.25 -4.23 8.52
C ASP A 51 -6.61 -4.77 7.24
N ASP A 52 -5.48 -5.49 7.32
CA ASP A 52 -4.81 -6.00 6.10
C ASP A 52 -5.63 -7.10 5.42
N ALA A 53 -6.37 -7.90 6.18
CA ALA A 53 -7.30 -8.89 5.62
C ALA A 53 -8.53 -8.22 4.97
N GLU A 54 -9.01 -7.09 5.50
CA GLU A 54 -10.10 -6.32 4.90
C GLU A 54 -9.66 -5.61 3.62
N ASN A 55 -8.40 -5.14 3.56
CA ASN A 55 -7.82 -4.58 2.34
C ASN A 55 -7.79 -5.61 1.18
N LEU A 56 -7.76 -6.92 1.47
CA LEU A 56 -7.93 -7.96 0.43
C LEU A 56 -9.36 -8.01 -0.14
N GLU A 57 -10.37 -7.59 0.63
CA GLU A 57 -11.72 -7.39 0.10
C GLU A 57 -11.72 -6.30 -0.94
N GLU A 58 -11.20 -5.13 -0.56
CA GLU A 58 -11.21 -3.96 -1.40
C GLU A 58 -10.48 -4.26 -2.71
N ALA A 59 -9.37 -4.99 -2.61
CA ALA A 59 -8.62 -5.51 -3.74
C ALA A 59 -9.45 -6.38 -4.70
N LEU A 60 -10.07 -7.44 -4.19
CA LEU A 60 -10.76 -8.45 -5.01
C LEU A 60 -12.17 -8.00 -5.42
N GLY A 61 -12.84 -7.25 -4.56
CA GLY A 61 -14.22 -6.79 -4.72
C GLY A 61 -14.34 -5.53 -5.59
N HIS A 62 -13.36 -4.63 -5.52
CA HIS A 62 -13.42 -3.33 -6.19
C HIS A 62 -12.26 -3.06 -7.13
N ILE A 63 -11.02 -3.12 -6.64
CA ILE A 63 -9.84 -2.68 -7.39
C ILE A 63 -9.65 -3.53 -8.65
N LEU A 64 -9.69 -4.86 -8.54
CA LEU A 64 -9.49 -5.75 -9.67
C LEU A 64 -10.61 -5.64 -10.73
N PRO A 65 -11.91 -5.69 -10.37
CA PRO A 65 -12.99 -5.47 -11.34
C PRO A 65 -12.94 -4.08 -12.00
N ASP A 66 -12.64 -3.04 -11.23
CA ASP A 66 -12.52 -1.69 -11.79
C ASP A 66 -11.31 -1.58 -12.72
N PHE A 67 -10.16 -2.17 -12.37
CA PHE A 67 -8.97 -2.19 -13.21
C PHE A 67 -9.26 -2.84 -14.57
N VAL A 68 -9.88 -4.02 -14.56
CA VAL A 68 -10.25 -4.74 -15.79
C VAL A 68 -11.28 -3.92 -16.59
N SER A 69 -12.31 -3.37 -15.93
CA SER A 69 -13.35 -2.60 -16.59
C SER A 69 -12.80 -1.34 -17.27
N VAL A 70 -11.97 -0.58 -16.55
CA VAL A 70 -11.40 0.67 -17.03
C VAL A 70 -10.39 0.42 -18.15
N THR A 71 -9.51 -0.57 -17.97
CA THR A 71 -8.52 -0.96 -18.99
C THR A 71 -9.22 -1.43 -20.26
N THR A 72 -10.25 -2.26 -20.14
CA THR A 72 -11.03 -2.74 -21.28
C THR A 72 -11.74 -1.59 -22.00
N LEU A 73 -12.36 -0.67 -21.26
CA LEU A 73 -13.02 0.51 -21.84
C LEU A 73 -12.03 1.38 -22.64
N VAL A 74 -10.88 1.70 -22.05
CA VAL A 74 -9.84 2.51 -22.69
C VAL A 74 -9.31 1.82 -23.95
N LEU A 75 -9.00 0.52 -23.88
CA LEU A 75 -8.49 -0.24 -25.02
C LEU A 75 -9.52 -0.33 -26.15
N LEU A 76 -10.75 -0.74 -25.85
CA LEU A 76 -11.80 -0.88 -26.88
C LEU A 76 -12.15 0.45 -27.53
N THR A 77 -12.26 1.52 -26.73
CA THR A 77 -12.53 2.87 -27.26
C THR A 77 -11.39 3.35 -28.14
N THR A 78 -10.15 3.11 -27.73
CA THR A 78 -8.96 3.47 -28.52
C THR A 78 -8.93 2.72 -29.85
N ILE A 79 -9.13 1.40 -29.82
CA ILE A 79 -9.19 0.56 -31.03
C ILE A 79 -10.30 1.07 -31.96
N TYR A 80 -11.49 1.34 -31.43
CA TYR A 80 -12.59 1.89 -32.20
C TYR A 80 -12.23 3.23 -32.85
N LEU A 81 -11.67 4.17 -32.09
CA LEU A 81 -11.26 5.47 -32.63
C LEU A 81 -10.22 5.34 -33.75
N PHE A 82 -9.27 4.40 -33.63
CA PHE A 82 -8.31 4.11 -34.71
C PHE A 82 -8.98 3.65 -36.00
N THR A 83 -10.10 2.92 -35.91
CA THR A 83 -10.88 2.53 -37.11
C THR A 83 -11.64 3.68 -37.75
N VAL A 84 -11.96 4.73 -36.99
CA VAL A 84 -12.63 5.94 -37.49
C VAL A 84 -11.63 6.87 -38.17
N ASP A 85 -10.61 7.33 -37.43
CA ASP A 85 -9.51 8.11 -38.00
C ASP A 85 -8.26 8.02 -37.11
N TRP A 86 -7.17 7.48 -37.67
CA TRP A 86 -5.93 7.27 -36.94
C TRP A 86 -5.21 8.58 -36.56
N ARG A 87 -5.37 9.66 -37.36
CA ARG A 87 -4.72 10.96 -37.11
C ARG A 87 -5.34 11.64 -35.90
N MET A 88 -6.67 11.65 -35.83
CA MET A 88 -7.43 12.16 -34.68
C MET A 88 -7.19 11.32 -33.42
N THR A 89 -7.04 10.01 -33.58
CA THR A 89 -6.71 9.11 -32.46
C THR A 89 -5.33 9.41 -31.89
N LEU A 90 -4.32 9.58 -32.75
CA LEU A 90 -2.99 10.00 -32.30
C LEU A 90 -3.01 11.38 -31.64
N ALA A 91 -3.78 12.34 -32.15
CA ALA A 91 -3.93 13.64 -31.51
C ALA A 91 -4.53 13.53 -30.10
N THR A 92 -5.51 12.65 -29.92
CA THR A 92 -6.11 12.35 -28.61
C THR A 92 -5.09 11.69 -27.67
N LEU A 93 -4.29 10.74 -28.19
CA LEU A 93 -3.30 10.00 -27.41
C LEU A 93 -1.99 10.79 -27.17
N ALA A 94 -1.72 11.84 -27.93
CA ALA A 94 -0.48 12.60 -27.86
C ALA A 94 -0.23 13.25 -26.49
N VAL A 95 -1.30 13.47 -25.71
CA VAL A 95 -1.18 14.11 -24.39
C VAL A 95 -0.76 13.11 -23.29
N PHE A 96 -0.91 11.80 -23.53
CA PHE A 96 -0.54 10.76 -22.58
C PHE A 96 0.98 10.67 -22.37
N PRO A 97 1.84 10.62 -23.42
CA PRO A 97 3.29 10.68 -23.24
C PRO A 97 3.74 11.92 -22.45
N ILE A 98 3.10 13.07 -22.67
CA ILE A 98 3.40 14.31 -21.94
C ILE A 98 3.04 14.16 -20.46
N ALA A 99 1.85 13.61 -20.17
CA ALA A 99 1.44 13.33 -18.80
C ALA A 99 2.44 12.39 -18.11
N LEU A 100 2.77 11.26 -18.73
CA LEU A 100 3.73 10.29 -18.20
C LEU A 100 5.13 10.91 -17.98
N ALA A 101 5.57 11.79 -18.87
CA ALA A 101 6.81 12.54 -18.67
C ALA A 101 6.73 13.47 -17.45
N GLY A 102 5.61 14.16 -17.24
CA GLY A 102 5.35 14.95 -16.04
C GLY A 102 5.40 14.12 -14.76
N GLN A 103 4.77 12.94 -14.76
CA GLN A 103 4.82 12.00 -13.64
C GLN A 103 6.26 11.53 -13.39
N ALA A 104 6.98 11.11 -14.43
CA ALA A 104 8.35 10.66 -14.33
C ALA A 104 9.28 11.77 -13.81
N TRP A 105 9.03 13.03 -14.19
CA TRP A 105 9.74 14.18 -13.66
C TRP A 105 9.45 14.37 -12.17
N SER A 106 8.19 14.33 -11.74
CA SER A 106 7.82 14.42 -10.32
C SER A 106 8.49 13.33 -9.49
N VAL A 107 8.50 12.09 -10.00
CA VAL A 107 9.16 10.95 -9.35
C VAL A 107 10.67 11.17 -9.22
N GLN A 108 11.32 11.68 -10.26
CA GLN A 108 12.77 11.94 -10.24
C GLN A 108 13.15 13.12 -9.34
N ALA A 109 12.35 14.19 -9.36
CA ALA A 109 12.64 15.43 -8.64
C ALA A 109 12.34 15.33 -7.14
N ALA A 110 11.26 14.64 -6.76
CA ALA A 110 10.80 14.56 -5.37
C ALA A 110 10.87 13.15 -4.81
N VAL A 111 10.14 12.20 -5.42
CA VAL A 111 9.94 10.87 -4.82
C VAL A 111 11.27 10.15 -4.59
N LYS A 112 12.09 9.95 -5.63
CA LYS A 112 13.37 9.24 -5.50
C LYS A 112 14.32 9.82 -4.43
N PRO A 113 14.63 11.13 -4.43
CA PRO A 113 15.58 11.70 -3.47
C PRO A 113 15.00 11.92 -2.07
N LEU A 114 13.68 12.14 -1.93
CA LEU A 114 13.08 12.55 -0.67
C LEU A 114 12.25 11.45 0.01
N TYR A 115 11.96 10.32 -0.65
CA TYR A 115 11.20 9.19 -0.07
C TYR A 115 11.70 8.80 1.31
N LYS A 116 12.98 8.42 1.39
CA LYS A 116 13.58 8.00 2.65
C LYS A 116 13.68 9.15 3.67
N PRO A 117 14.25 10.33 3.36
CA PRO A 117 14.27 11.46 4.29
C PRO A 117 12.90 11.85 4.86
N PHE A 118 11.86 11.80 4.04
CA PHE A 118 10.49 12.07 4.46
C PHE A 118 10.02 11.05 5.50
N HIS A 119 10.14 9.76 5.21
CA HIS A 119 9.73 8.71 6.15
C HIS A 119 10.58 8.71 7.44
N ASP A 120 11.90 8.88 7.33
CA ASP A 120 12.80 8.96 8.48
C ASP A 120 12.46 10.15 9.39
N SER A 121 12.15 11.33 8.81
CA SER A 121 11.76 12.51 9.60
C SER A 121 10.36 12.41 10.19
N LEU A 122 9.43 11.74 9.51
CA LEU A 122 8.10 11.46 10.02
C LEU A 122 8.14 10.51 11.23
N GLU A 123 8.96 9.47 11.17
CA GLU A 123 9.17 8.52 12.28
C GLU A 123 9.81 9.22 13.49
N ASP A 124 10.86 10.01 13.25
CA ASP A 124 11.54 10.82 14.27
C ASP A 124 10.58 11.81 14.96
N MET A 125 9.75 12.51 14.18
CA MET A 125 8.71 13.39 14.71
C MET A 125 7.69 12.63 15.58
N ASN A 126 7.16 11.51 15.09
CA ASN A 126 6.19 10.70 15.83
C ASN A 126 6.78 10.15 17.14
N SER A 127 8.01 9.64 17.11
CA SER A 127 8.71 9.14 18.29
C SER A 127 8.92 10.24 19.33
N THR A 128 9.39 11.41 18.88
CA THR A 128 9.64 12.57 19.76
C THR A 128 8.34 13.11 20.37
N ILE A 129 7.22 13.10 19.64
CA ILE A 129 5.89 13.46 20.17
C ILE A 129 5.49 12.52 21.32
N VAL A 130 5.65 11.20 21.13
CA VAL A 130 5.29 10.21 22.15
C VAL A 130 6.16 10.36 23.40
N GLU A 131 7.47 10.58 23.22
CA GLU A 131 8.41 10.84 24.33
C GLU A 131 8.02 12.11 25.10
N TYR A 132 7.74 13.20 24.38
CA TYR A 132 7.32 14.47 24.97
C TYR A 132 6.03 14.34 25.80
N VAL A 133 5.01 13.66 25.27
CA VAL A 133 3.73 13.45 25.98
C VAL A 133 3.91 12.59 27.24
N ARG A 134 4.71 11.51 27.15
CA ARG A 134 5.01 10.65 28.31
C ARG A 134 5.82 11.39 29.39
N GLY A 135 6.79 12.19 28.97
CA GLY A 135 7.67 12.97 29.85
C GLY A 135 7.03 14.26 30.40
N MET A 136 5.92 14.74 29.84
CA MET A 136 5.34 16.05 30.16
C MET A 136 5.06 16.25 31.66
N LYS A 137 4.59 15.21 32.37
CA LYS A 137 4.34 15.29 33.82
C LYS A 137 5.64 15.51 34.61
N VAL A 138 6.71 14.82 34.22
CA VAL A 138 8.04 14.94 34.83
C VAL A 138 8.63 16.31 34.53
N VAL A 139 8.59 16.74 33.26
CA VAL A 139 9.04 18.07 32.81
C VAL A 139 8.36 19.19 33.60
N LYS A 140 7.04 19.12 33.79
CA LYS A 140 6.28 20.10 34.58
C LYS A 140 6.61 20.06 36.07
N ALA A 141 6.86 18.88 36.64
CA ALA A 141 7.21 18.72 38.05
C ALA A 141 8.62 19.27 38.38
N PHE A 142 9.58 19.15 37.46
CA PHE A 142 10.95 19.58 37.65
C PHE A 142 11.29 20.94 37.01
N GLY A 143 10.32 21.61 36.37
CA GLY A 143 10.51 22.92 35.74
C GLY A 143 11.46 22.94 34.53
N GLN A 144 11.81 21.78 33.96
CA GLN A 144 12.72 21.65 32.82
C GLN A 144 12.00 21.80 31.47
N THR A 145 11.53 23.00 31.13
CA THR A 145 10.69 23.22 29.93
C THR A 145 11.47 23.39 28.62
N ALA A 146 12.70 23.88 28.63
CA ALA A 146 13.39 24.33 27.41
C ALA A 146 13.90 23.19 26.51
N THR A 147 14.64 22.22 27.05
CA THR A 147 15.35 21.19 26.24
C THR A 147 14.42 20.14 25.62
N SER A 148 13.38 19.71 26.36
CA SER A 148 12.38 18.76 25.83
C SER A 148 11.51 19.39 24.75
N TYR A 149 11.22 20.69 24.87
CA TYR A 149 10.48 21.42 23.86
C TYR A 149 11.33 21.67 22.60
N GLU A 150 12.61 22.02 22.76
CA GLU A 150 13.55 22.22 21.65
C GLU A 150 13.72 20.96 20.78
N LYS A 151 13.86 19.78 21.40
CA LYS A 151 13.97 18.51 20.64
C LYS A 151 12.71 18.26 19.78
N TYR A 152 11.54 18.47 20.36
CA TYR A 152 10.26 18.34 19.66
C TYR A 152 10.12 19.37 18.52
N GLU A 153 10.40 20.63 18.81
CA GLU A 153 10.36 21.72 17.82
C GLU A 153 11.30 21.43 16.63
N ASN A 154 12.53 20.98 16.91
CA ASN A 154 13.49 20.62 15.87
C ASN A 154 13.01 19.45 14.99
N ALA A 155 12.42 18.42 15.58
CA ALA A 155 11.88 17.28 14.84
C ALA A 155 10.72 17.71 13.92
N VAL A 156 9.80 18.54 14.42
CA VAL A 156 8.68 19.09 13.62
C VAL A 156 9.20 19.99 12.50
N ASN A 157 10.13 20.89 12.79
CA ASN A 157 10.71 21.80 11.78
C ASN A 157 11.48 21.04 10.69
N ARG A 158 12.19 19.97 11.07
CA ARG A 158 12.88 19.09 10.11
C ARG A 158 11.90 18.39 9.18
N TYR A 159 10.84 17.78 9.73
CA TYR A 159 9.78 17.17 8.92
C TYR A 159 9.10 18.19 8.01
N HIS A 160 8.76 19.37 8.54
CA HIS A 160 8.12 20.44 7.78
C HIS A 160 8.97 20.87 6.57
N LYS A 161 10.28 21.07 6.76
CA LYS A 161 11.19 21.45 5.69
C LYS A 161 11.29 20.38 4.59
N ILE A 162 11.41 19.11 4.98
CA ILE A 162 11.48 18.00 4.02
C ILE A 162 10.16 17.85 3.25
N TYR A 163 9.03 17.98 3.94
CA TYR A 163 7.71 17.94 3.31
C TYR A 163 7.51 19.11 2.35
N GLN A 164 7.91 20.32 2.74
CA GLN A 164 7.87 21.50 1.87
C GLN A 164 8.72 21.28 0.61
N ASP A 165 9.95 20.78 0.75
CA ASP A 165 10.83 20.45 -0.38
C ASP A 165 10.20 19.38 -1.29
N TRP A 166 9.53 18.38 -0.71
CA TRP A 166 8.82 17.36 -1.48
C TRP A 166 7.73 17.97 -2.34
N VAL A 167 6.87 18.80 -1.73
CA VAL A 167 5.76 19.45 -2.42
C VAL A 167 6.30 20.33 -3.55
N TRP A 168 7.24 21.23 -3.27
CA TRP A 168 7.77 22.13 -4.29
C TRP A 168 8.48 21.43 -5.45
N LYS A 169 9.18 20.32 -5.18
CA LYS A 169 9.85 19.55 -6.24
C LYS A 169 8.89 18.65 -7.03
N SER A 170 7.81 18.19 -6.41
CA SER A 170 6.82 17.32 -7.07
C SER A 170 5.78 18.09 -7.88
N LEU A 171 5.45 19.32 -7.44
CA LEU A 171 4.38 20.15 -8.02
C LEU A 171 4.51 20.39 -9.53
N PRO A 172 5.68 20.78 -10.10
CA PRO A 172 5.79 21.02 -11.53
C PRO A 172 5.46 19.78 -12.36
N GLY A 173 6.03 18.63 -12.00
CA GLY A 173 5.77 17.36 -12.69
C GLY A 173 4.32 16.90 -12.55
N LEU A 174 3.74 17.03 -11.35
CA LEU A 174 2.32 16.72 -11.12
C LEU A 174 1.40 17.67 -11.90
N SER A 175 1.76 18.94 -12.03
CA SER A 175 0.98 19.92 -12.79
C SER A 175 0.97 19.57 -14.28
N VAL A 176 2.13 19.23 -14.84
CA VAL A 176 2.23 18.74 -16.23
C VAL A 176 1.41 17.46 -16.41
N PHE A 177 1.47 16.54 -15.44
CA PHE A 177 0.69 15.31 -15.46
C PHE A 177 -0.82 15.57 -15.48
N PHE A 178 -1.34 16.34 -14.52
CA PHE A 178 -2.77 16.63 -14.42
C PHE A 178 -3.29 17.40 -15.63
N VAL A 179 -2.57 18.44 -16.05
CA VAL A 179 -2.92 19.21 -17.27
C VAL A 179 -2.88 18.28 -18.49
N GLY A 180 -1.88 17.41 -18.60
CA GLY A 180 -1.79 16.46 -19.70
C GLY A 180 -2.96 15.46 -19.75
N ILE A 181 -3.48 15.06 -18.60
CA ILE A 181 -4.65 14.18 -18.54
C ILE A 181 -5.94 14.94 -18.85
N THR A 182 -6.10 16.18 -18.37
CA THR A 182 -7.39 16.88 -18.44
C THR A 182 -7.55 17.78 -19.66
N ALA A 183 -6.45 18.23 -20.28
CA ALA A 183 -6.45 19.24 -21.35
C ALA A 183 -6.29 18.64 -22.76
N ASN A 184 -6.79 17.43 -23.00
CA ASN A 184 -6.73 16.79 -24.32
C ASN A 184 -7.49 17.55 -25.43
N ILE A 185 -8.43 18.41 -25.06
CA ILE A 185 -9.09 19.33 -26.00
C ILE A 185 -8.10 20.23 -26.74
N VAL A 186 -6.95 20.55 -26.13
CA VAL A 186 -5.91 21.40 -26.71
C VAL A 186 -5.26 20.75 -27.94
N THR A 187 -5.24 19.41 -28.02
CA THR A 187 -4.75 18.70 -29.20
C THR A 187 -5.87 18.32 -30.15
N ILE A 188 -7.01 17.86 -29.63
CA ILE A 188 -8.15 17.40 -30.44
C ILE A 188 -8.73 18.56 -31.27
N LEU A 189 -8.93 19.73 -30.67
CA LEU A 189 -9.64 20.83 -31.32
C LEU A 189 -8.86 21.42 -32.51
N PRO A 190 -7.56 21.78 -32.40
CA PRO A 190 -6.82 22.32 -33.54
C PRO A 190 -6.61 21.30 -34.66
N VAL A 191 -6.24 20.05 -34.31
CA VAL A 191 -6.01 18.98 -35.31
C VAL A 191 -7.33 18.61 -36.00
N GLY A 192 -8.41 18.45 -35.23
CA GLY A 192 -9.72 18.15 -35.76
C GLY A 192 -10.29 19.25 -36.64
N THR A 193 -10.13 20.52 -36.24
CA THR A 193 -10.55 21.66 -37.06
C THR A 193 -9.78 21.70 -38.37
N TRP A 194 -8.46 21.46 -38.34
CA TRP A 194 -7.64 21.43 -39.56
C TRP A 194 -8.02 20.28 -40.50
N LEU A 195 -8.25 19.08 -39.97
CA LEU A 195 -8.70 17.93 -40.76
C LEU A 195 -10.11 18.13 -41.33
N TYR A 196 -11.00 18.80 -40.58
CA TYR A 196 -12.33 19.14 -41.06
C TYR A 196 -12.28 20.18 -42.19
N LEU A 197 -11.52 21.26 -42.02
CA LEU A 197 -11.37 22.31 -43.03
C LEU A 197 -10.68 21.82 -44.31
N SER A 198 -9.83 20.80 -44.20
CA SER A 198 -9.20 20.14 -45.36
C SER A 198 -10.11 19.11 -46.05
N GLY A 199 -11.33 18.89 -45.55
CA GLY A 199 -12.28 17.90 -46.08
C GLY A 199 -11.87 16.45 -45.81
N SER A 200 -10.90 16.22 -44.93
CA SER A 200 -10.39 14.88 -44.59
C SER A 200 -11.28 14.10 -43.63
N ILE A 201 -12.07 14.80 -42.81
CA ILE A 201 -13.05 14.23 -41.88
C ILE A 201 -14.35 15.04 -41.97
N ASP A 202 -15.47 14.42 -41.61
CA ASP A 202 -16.76 15.08 -41.52
C ASP A 202 -17.02 15.66 -40.12
N MET A 203 -18.07 16.46 -40.01
CA MET A 203 -18.45 17.10 -38.74
C MET A 203 -18.82 16.06 -37.67
N SER A 204 -19.41 14.92 -38.07
CA SER A 204 -19.79 13.88 -37.12
C SER A 204 -18.57 13.19 -36.49
N THR A 205 -17.52 12.94 -37.28
CA THR A 205 -16.23 12.44 -36.77
C THR A 205 -15.61 13.42 -35.79
N LEU A 206 -15.59 14.72 -36.11
CA LEU A 206 -15.05 15.73 -35.17
C LEU A 206 -15.80 15.74 -33.83
N ILE A 207 -17.13 15.72 -33.86
CA ILE A 207 -17.97 15.67 -32.65
C ILE A 207 -17.72 14.37 -31.87
N LEU A 208 -17.63 13.24 -32.56
CA LEU A 208 -17.33 11.94 -31.95
C LEU A 208 -16.02 11.98 -31.16
N PHE A 209 -14.95 12.53 -31.74
CA PHE A 209 -13.65 12.66 -31.06
C PHE A 209 -13.68 13.67 -29.92
N LEU A 210 -14.46 14.75 -30.01
CA LEU A 210 -14.63 15.67 -28.88
C LEU A 210 -15.33 14.99 -27.71
N VAL A 211 -16.43 14.27 -27.95
CA VAL A 211 -17.21 13.58 -26.89
C VAL A 211 -16.43 12.40 -26.30
N LEU A 212 -15.96 11.49 -27.15
CA LEU A 212 -15.25 10.30 -26.70
C LEU A 212 -13.87 10.65 -26.16
N GLY A 213 -13.13 11.54 -26.81
CA GLY A 213 -11.82 11.99 -26.36
C GLY A 213 -11.87 12.62 -24.97
N LEU A 214 -12.76 13.58 -24.71
CA LEU A 214 -12.95 14.16 -23.37
C LEU A 214 -13.36 13.11 -22.32
N SER A 215 -14.07 12.07 -22.74
CA SER A 215 -14.47 10.97 -21.86
C SER A 215 -13.30 10.08 -21.40
N PHE A 216 -12.10 10.20 -21.97
CA PHE A 216 -10.90 9.48 -21.49
C PHE A 216 -10.38 9.99 -20.13
N ASN A 217 -10.69 11.22 -19.74
CA ASN A 217 -10.13 11.86 -18.54
C ASN A 217 -10.54 11.13 -17.25
N ALA A 218 -11.80 10.70 -17.17
CA ALA A 218 -12.35 9.98 -16.01
C ALA A 218 -11.75 8.57 -15.84
N PRO A 219 -11.76 7.67 -16.84
CA PRO A 219 -11.14 6.36 -16.72
C PRO A 219 -9.64 6.45 -16.46
N LEU A 220 -8.94 7.41 -17.05
CA LEU A 220 -7.51 7.58 -16.82
C LEU A 220 -7.18 8.02 -15.39
N SER A 221 -7.94 8.98 -14.87
CA SER A 221 -7.85 9.38 -13.45
C SER A 221 -8.12 8.19 -12.53
N LYS A 222 -9.11 7.35 -12.87
CA LYS A 222 -9.44 6.17 -12.08
C LYS A 222 -8.34 5.11 -12.08
N LEU A 223 -7.65 4.90 -13.21
CA LEU A 223 -6.47 4.02 -13.26
C LEU A 223 -5.38 4.47 -12.29
N MET A 224 -5.19 5.78 -12.11
CA MET A 224 -4.16 6.31 -11.22
C MET A 224 -4.49 6.06 -9.75
N THR A 225 -5.75 6.26 -9.36
CA THR A 225 -6.22 5.90 -8.02
C THR A 225 -6.03 4.41 -7.76
N ILE A 226 -6.46 3.55 -8.69
CA ILE A 226 -6.30 2.09 -8.62
C ILE A 226 -4.84 1.68 -8.43
N LEU A 227 -3.91 2.29 -9.18
CA LEU A 227 -2.48 1.98 -9.06
C LEU A 227 -1.92 2.38 -7.68
N SER A 228 -2.42 3.49 -7.11
CA SER A 228 -2.01 3.99 -5.80
C SER A 228 -2.54 3.08 -4.68
N ASP A 229 -3.81 2.70 -4.75
CA ASP A 229 -4.47 1.80 -3.79
C ASP A 229 -3.86 0.39 -3.86
N GLY A 230 -3.49 -0.06 -5.06
CA GLY A 230 -2.79 -1.32 -5.27
C GLY A 230 -1.48 -1.44 -4.48
N TYR A 231 -0.73 -0.34 -4.29
CA TYR A 231 0.51 -0.37 -3.50
C TYR A 231 0.24 -0.70 -2.03
N TYR A 232 -0.78 -0.07 -1.42
CA TYR A 232 -1.18 -0.34 -0.04
C TYR A 232 -1.62 -1.80 0.15
N MET A 233 -2.36 -2.33 -0.83
CA MET A 233 -2.75 -3.74 -0.87
C MET A 233 -1.53 -4.67 -0.91
N PHE A 234 -0.56 -4.44 -1.80
CA PHE A 234 0.62 -5.30 -1.91
C PHE A 234 1.41 -5.35 -0.60
N GLU A 235 1.52 -4.24 0.12
CA GLU A 235 2.19 -4.21 1.42
C GLU A 235 1.41 -4.97 2.51
N GLY A 236 0.07 -4.92 2.51
CA GLY A 236 -0.77 -5.74 3.39
C GLY A 236 -0.60 -7.23 3.12
N MET A 237 -0.61 -7.62 1.84
CA MET A 237 -0.42 -9.01 1.42
C MET A 237 0.95 -9.56 1.85
N LYS A 238 2.03 -8.79 1.72
CA LYS A 238 3.37 -9.20 2.22
C LYS A 238 3.38 -9.48 3.73
N ARG A 239 2.63 -8.70 4.52
CA ARG A 239 2.55 -8.93 5.98
C ARG A 239 1.79 -10.21 6.30
N ILE A 240 0.70 -10.49 5.59
CA ILE A 240 -0.06 -11.74 5.71
C ILE A 240 0.82 -12.93 5.32
N GLU A 241 1.52 -12.83 4.19
CA GLU A 241 2.46 -13.85 3.72
C GLU A 241 3.59 -14.09 4.74
N GLY A 242 4.09 -13.03 5.38
CA GLY A 242 5.05 -13.12 6.47
C GLY A 242 4.58 -14.02 7.62
N ILE A 243 3.31 -13.96 8.02
CA ILE A 243 2.74 -14.87 9.03
C ILE A 243 2.74 -16.32 8.53
N PHE A 244 2.33 -16.53 7.27
CA PHE A 244 2.26 -17.88 6.71
C PHE A 244 3.64 -18.53 6.52
N ASN A 245 4.67 -17.72 6.26
CA ASN A 245 6.05 -18.16 6.10
C ASN A 245 6.78 -18.41 7.43
N GLU A 246 6.21 -17.99 8.56
CA GLU A 246 6.81 -18.25 9.87
C GLU A 246 6.83 -19.76 10.19
N GLN A 247 7.90 -20.24 10.81
CA GLN A 247 8.03 -21.65 11.14
C GLN A 247 7.11 -22.02 12.32
N VAL A 248 6.29 -23.06 12.12
CA VAL A 248 5.42 -23.59 13.19
C VAL A 248 6.22 -24.45 14.16
N LEU A 249 5.73 -24.56 15.39
CA LEU A 249 6.26 -25.51 16.37
C LEU A 249 6.22 -26.92 15.80
N SER A 250 7.38 -27.59 15.80
CA SER A 250 7.50 -28.99 15.44
C SER A 250 6.72 -29.82 16.45
N VAL A 251 5.56 -30.36 16.05
CA VAL A 251 4.86 -31.37 16.83
C VAL A 251 5.56 -32.69 16.55
N SER A 252 6.09 -33.34 17.59
CA SER A 252 6.67 -34.68 17.43
C SER A 252 5.56 -35.66 17.03
N GLU A 253 5.74 -36.37 15.91
CA GLU A 253 4.78 -37.39 15.43
C GLU A 253 4.79 -38.66 16.30
N CYS A 254 5.71 -38.74 17.26
CA CYS A 254 5.79 -39.86 18.19
C CYS A 254 4.76 -39.73 19.31
N ASP A 255 3.68 -40.51 19.22
CA ASP A 255 2.75 -40.72 20.33
C ASP A 255 3.42 -41.59 21.41
N ARG A 256 4.35 -40.98 22.16
CA ARG A 256 5.00 -41.63 23.31
C ARG A 256 4.26 -41.22 24.58
N GLN A 257 3.59 -42.18 25.19
CA GLN A 257 3.04 -41.97 26.52
C GLN A 257 4.18 -41.94 27.56
N PRO A 258 4.25 -40.91 28.41
CA PRO A 258 5.21 -40.87 29.51
C PRO A 258 4.92 -42.01 30.49
N LYS A 259 5.97 -42.65 31.02
CA LYS A 259 5.83 -43.75 32.00
C LYS A 259 5.41 -43.26 33.38
N ASP A 260 5.83 -42.06 33.77
CA ASP A 260 5.50 -41.39 35.02
C ASP A 260 5.57 -39.85 34.84
N SER A 261 5.18 -39.09 35.87
CA SER A 261 5.20 -37.61 35.88
C SER A 261 6.59 -37.02 36.17
N SER A 262 7.65 -37.83 36.07
CA SER A 262 8.97 -37.38 36.49
C SER A 262 9.61 -36.46 35.45
N VAL A 263 10.18 -35.35 35.92
CA VAL A 263 10.85 -34.36 35.06
C VAL A 263 12.30 -34.23 35.52
N GLU A 264 13.23 -34.28 34.57
CA GLU A 264 14.66 -34.11 34.79
C GLU A 264 15.22 -33.07 33.80
N PHE A 265 16.03 -32.14 34.30
CA PHE A 265 16.79 -31.23 33.45
C PHE A 265 18.24 -31.72 33.45
N ARG A 266 18.83 -31.95 32.27
CA ARG A 266 20.26 -32.30 32.14
C ARG A 266 20.94 -31.29 31.23
N ASN A 267 21.93 -30.57 31.77
CA ASN A 267 22.77 -29.63 31.03
C ASN A 267 21.97 -28.66 30.14
N VAL A 268 20.88 -28.12 30.67
CA VAL A 268 19.96 -27.27 29.90
C VAL A 268 20.52 -25.86 29.81
N ALA A 269 20.78 -25.42 28.58
CA ALA A 269 21.09 -24.04 28.24
C ALA A 269 19.96 -23.44 27.39
N PHE A 270 19.63 -22.17 27.64
CA PHE A 270 18.57 -21.48 26.93
C PHE A 270 18.91 -19.99 26.74
N SER A 271 18.57 -19.47 25.56
CA SER A 271 18.83 -18.09 25.16
C SER A 271 17.58 -17.47 24.52
N TYR A 272 17.32 -16.20 24.84
CA TYR A 272 16.42 -15.37 24.03
C TYR A 272 17.29 -14.57 23.06
N ASN A 273 17.15 -14.83 21.75
CA ASN A 273 18.01 -14.28 20.71
C ASN A 273 19.50 -14.52 21.06
N GLU A 274 20.32 -13.47 21.11
CA GLU A 274 21.75 -13.58 21.46
C GLU A 274 22.03 -13.57 22.98
N LYS A 275 21.00 -13.35 23.82
CA LYS A 275 21.18 -13.27 25.28
C LYS A 275 20.88 -14.61 25.93
N GLN A 276 21.92 -15.26 26.43
CA GLN A 276 21.79 -16.48 27.21
C GLN A 276 21.20 -16.18 28.60
N ILE A 277 20.24 -17.01 29.02
CA ILE A 277 19.50 -16.87 30.29
C ILE A 277 19.74 -18.07 31.21
N LEU A 278 19.69 -19.29 30.66
CA LEU A 278 20.01 -20.50 31.41
C LEU A 278 21.40 -21.00 31.02
N HIS A 279 22.20 -21.28 32.03
CA HIS A 279 23.57 -21.76 31.91
C HIS A 279 23.68 -23.13 32.58
N ASP A 280 23.78 -24.18 31.76
CA ASP A 280 24.08 -25.57 32.16
C ASP A 280 23.29 -26.08 33.37
N ILE A 281 21.99 -25.80 33.40
CA ILE A 281 21.12 -26.18 34.52
C ILE A 281 20.88 -27.70 34.49
N THR A 282 21.23 -28.36 35.59
CA THR A 282 20.95 -29.78 35.82
C THR A 282 20.15 -29.93 37.11
N LEU A 283 18.95 -30.49 37.02
CA LEU A 283 18.07 -30.75 38.15
C LEU A 283 17.70 -32.24 38.18
N PRO A 284 17.94 -32.93 39.30
CA PRO A 284 17.65 -34.36 39.40
C PRO A 284 16.14 -34.63 39.33
N GLN A 285 15.81 -35.85 38.88
CA GLN A 285 14.46 -36.32 38.66
C GLN A 285 13.58 -36.21 39.92
N ASN A 286 12.54 -35.37 39.88
CA ASN A 286 11.58 -35.25 40.99
C ASN A 286 10.28 -36.01 40.65
N LYS A 287 9.74 -36.77 41.61
CA LYS A 287 8.57 -37.66 41.44
C LYS A 287 7.26 -37.08 41.97
N GLU A 288 7.26 -35.87 42.52
CA GLU A 288 6.07 -35.26 43.13
C GLU A 288 5.55 -34.07 42.31
N LEU A 289 4.51 -34.33 41.51
CA LEU A 289 3.46 -33.40 41.06
C LEU A 289 2.16 -34.20 40.91
#